data_AF-C0W0L9-F1
#
_entry.id   AF-C0W0L9-F1
#
_cell.length_a   1.000
_cell.length_b   1.000
_cell.length_c   1.000
_cell.angle_alpha   90.00
_cell.angle_beta   90.00
_cell.angle_gamma   90.00
#
_symmetry.space_group_name_H-M   'P 1'
#
loop_
_entity.id
_entity.type
_entity.pdbx_description
1 polymer ?
#
loop_
_entity_poly.entity_id
_entity_poly.type
_entity_poly.pdbx_seq_one_letter_code
_entity_poly.pdbx_strand_id
1 'polypeptide(L)'
;MTTRKFTCAIDAHSLPVRTKKKEKKMKKYSIYDTQTSRQALNLLEENLAEAVRPWFMSLNDEAVEAAINALSIPEQRCAAAQFLGLTLVPCA
;
A
#
# COMPACT_ATOMS: atom_id res chain seq x y z
N MET A 1 23.78 51.38 -28.34
CA MET A 1 23.60 50.39 -29.42
C MET A 1 24.09 49.05 -28.91
N THR A 2 23.44 47.90 -28.95
CA THR A 2 22.16 47.43 -29.49
C THR A 2 22.11 45.98 -29.02
N THR A 3 21.07 45.56 -28.27
CA THR A 3 20.48 44.19 -28.19
C THR A 3 21.41 42.97 -27.88
N ARG A 4 21.00 41.84 -27.28
CA ARG A 4 19.72 41.23 -26.89
C ARG A 4 20.08 40.02 -26.00
N LYS A 5 19.23 39.79 -24.99
CA LYS A 5 18.66 38.50 -24.54
C LYS A 5 19.45 37.22 -24.83
N PHE A 6 19.76 36.47 -23.77
CA PHE A 6 19.43 35.04 -23.71
C PHE A 6 18.90 34.69 -22.31
N THR A 7 17.60 34.47 -22.25
CA THR A 7 16.89 33.71 -21.23
C THR A 7 17.13 32.22 -21.47
N CYS A 8 17.48 31.46 -20.44
CA CYS A 8 17.18 30.03 -20.33
C CYS A 8 17.39 29.63 -18.86
N ALA A 9 16.33 29.61 -18.04
CA ALA A 9 15.53 28.41 -17.76
C ALA A 9 16.29 27.42 -16.87
N ILE A 10 16.05 27.50 -15.56
CA ILE A 10 16.26 26.38 -14.64
C ILE A 10 14.90 26.12 -13.99
N ASP A 11 13.96 25.67 -14.80
CA ASP A 11 12.81 24.92 -14.31
C ASP A 11 13.33 23.52 -14.00
N ALA A 12 13.75 23.35 -12.75
CA ALA A 12 13.98 22.03 -12.17
C ALA A 12 12.61 21.34 -12.07
N HIS A 13 12.20 20.75 -13.20
CA HIS A 13 11.24 19.67 -13.23
C HIS A 13 11.78 18.56 -12.31
N SER A 14 11.32 18.57 -11.05
CA SER A 14 11.46 17.45 -10.14
C SER A 14 10.71 16.28 -10.77
N LEU A 15 11.48 15.43 -11.45
CA LEU A 15 10.99 14.20 -12.05
C LEU A 15 10.35 13.36 -10.93
N PRO A 16 9.13 12.85 -11.13
CA PRO A 16 8.56 11.91 -10.18
C PRO A 16 9.46 10.67 -10.15
N VAL A 17 9.84 10.26 -8.95
CA VAL A 17 10.53 9.00 -8.68
C VAL A 17 9.65 7.88 -9.25
N ARG A 18 9.97 7.44 -10.47
CA ARG A 18 9.32 6.33 -11.16
C ARG A 18 9.80 5.07 -10.46
N THR A 19 9.13 4.72 -9.36
CA THR A 19 9.28 3.42 -8.72
C THR A 19 9.08 2.37 -9.81
N LYS A 20 10.10 1.53 -9.98
CA LYS A 20 10.13 0.44 -10.94
C LYS A 20 9.02 -0.54 -10.56
N LYS A 21 7.83 -0.35 -11.11
CA LYS A 21 6.70 -1.26 -10.99
C LYS A 21 7.08 -2.55 -11.73
N LYS A 22 7.69 -3.50 -11.02
CA LYS A 22 7.82 -4.87 -11.50
C LYS A 22 6.40 -5.34 -11.78
N GLU A 23 6.10 -5.72 -13.01
CA GLU A 23 4.86 -6.43 -13.36
C GLU A 23 4.88 -7.82 -12.70
N LYS A 24 4.77 -7.86 -11.37
CA LYS A 24 4.35 -9.05 -10.66
C LYS A 24 2.89 -9.25 -11.04
N LYS A 25 2.53 -10.45 -11.50
CA LYS A 25 1.12 -10.83 -11.71
C LYS A 25 0.31 -10.33 -10.52
N MET A 26 -0.58 -9.37 -10.76
CA MET A 26 -1.37 -8.71 -9.73
C MET A 26 -2.35 -9.73 -9.16
N LYS A 27 -1.92 -10.45 -8.14
CA LYS A 27 -2.78 -11.32 -7.36
C LYS A 27 -3.73 -10.42 -6.57
N LYS A 28 -5.03 -10.68 -6.74
CA LYS A 28 -6.06 -9.99 -5.98
C LYS A 28 -6.36 -10.79 -4.71
N TYR A 29 -6.62 -10.09 -3.62
CA TYR A 29 -7.02 -10.69 -2.35
C TYR A 29 -8.28 -10.02 -1.84
N SER A 30 -9.11 -10.83 -1.20
CA SER A 30 -10.24 -10.38 -0.42
C SER A 30 -9.90 -10.60 1.05
N ILE A 31 -10.06 -9.55 1.85
CA ILE A 31 -9.81 -9.55 3.29
C ILE A 31 -11.17 -9.53 3.98
N TYR A 32 -11.35 -10.46 4.91
CA TYR A 32 -12.51 -10.52 5.78
C TYR A 32 -12.05 -10.31 7.21
N ASP A 33 -12.65 -9.36 7.90
CA ASP A 33 -12.47 -9.22 9.34
C ASP A 33 -13.26 -10.33 10.05
N THR A 34 -12.64 -11.01 11.00
CA THR A 34 -13.31 -12.05 11.81
C THR A 34 -14.02 -11.46 13.02
N GLN A 35 -13.62 -10.28 13.46
CA GLN A 35 -14.15 -9.61 14.64
C GLN A 35 -15.30 -8.67 14.30
N THR A 36 -15.31 -8.13 13.08
CA THR A 36 -16.36 -7.23 12.60
C THR A 36 -16.92 -7.68 11.26
N SER A 37 -18.10 -7.19 10.87
CA SER A 37 -18.67 -7.47 9.53
C SER A 37 -18.01 -6.67 8.39
N ARG A 38 -16.77 -6.20 8.59
CA ARG A 38 -16.01 -5.44 7.59
C ARG A 38 -15.31 -6.37 6.62
N GLN A 39 -15.30 -5.98 5.35
CA GLN A 39 -14.64 -6.73 4.29
C GLN A 39 -14.06 -5.76 3.27
N ALA A 40 -12.90 -6.12 2.73
CA ALA A 40 -12.25 -5.39 1.65
C ALA A 40 -11.94 -6.36 0.51
N LEU A 41 -12.69 -6.22 -0.58
CA LEU A 41 -12.67 -7.16 -1.69
C LEU A 41 -11.83 -6.62 -2.86
N ASN A 42 -11.31 -7.53 -3.69
CA ASN A 42 -10.61 -7.19 -4.94
C ASN A 42 -9.39 -6.28 -4.75
N LEU A 43 -8.70 -6.39 -3.62
CA LEU A 43 -7.52 -5.60 -3.32
C LEU A 43 -6.29 -6.18 -4.01
N LEU A 44 -5.41 -5.30 -4.46
CA LEU A 44 -4.08 -5.67 -4.93
C LEU A 44 -3.16 -5.96 -3.74
N GLU A 45 -2.17 -6.84 -3.93
CA GLU A 45 -1.15 -7.17 -2.90
C GLU A 45 -0.53 -5.94 -2.22
N GLU A 46 -0.30 -4.88 -2.99
CA GLU A 46 0.33 -3.65 -2.53
C GLU A 46 -0.62 -2.77 -1.69
N ASN A 47 -1.94 -2.93 -1.88
CA ASN A 47 -2.96 -2.09 -1.25
C ASN A 47 -3.62 -2.76 -0.03
N LEU A 48 -3.23 -3.99 0.33
CA LEU A 48 -3.80 -4.67 1.51
C LEU A 48 -3.59 -3.85 2.78
N ALA A 49 -2.36 -3.38 3.01
CA ALA A 49 -2.03 -2.63 4.21
C ALA A 49 -2.87 -1.34 4.30
N GLU A 50 -2.94 -0.57 3.21
CA GLU A 50 -3.69 0.69 3.16
C GLU A 50 -5.20 0.50 3.35
N ALA A 51 -5.78 -0.56 2.79
CA ALA A 51 -7.20 -0.85 2.94
C ALA A 51 -7.60 -1.21 4.38
N VAL A 52 -6.68 -1.81 5.13
CA VAL A 52 -6.90 -2.29 6.49
C VAL A 52 -6.57 -1.21 7.53
N ARG A 53 -5.67 -0.25 7.23
CA ARG A 53 -5.32 0.86 8.14
C ARG A 53 -6.51 1.55 8.82
N PRO A 54 -7.59 1.92 8.11
CA PRO A 54 -8.73 2.59 8.73
C PRO A 54 -9.49 1.73 9.76
N TRP A 55 -9.32 0.41 9.75
CA TRP A 55 -10.00 -0.49 10.70
C TRP A 55 -9.31 -0.50 12.06
N PHE A 56 -7.99 -0.34 12.05
CA PHE A 56 -7.14 -0.39 13.23
C PHE A 56 -6.69 0.98 13.73
N MET A 57 -7.13 2.06 13.07
CA MET A 57 -6.75 3.44 13.38
C MET A 57 -7.13 3.87 14.81
N SER A 58 -8.07 3.17 15.45
CA SER A 58 -8.46 3.41 16.85
C SER A 58 -7.58 2.73 17.88
N LEU A 59 -6.79 1.72 17.49
CA LEU A 59 -6.04 0.87 18.42
C LEU A 59 -4.67 1.45 18.82
N ASN A 60 -4.14 2.46 18.10
CA ASN A 60 -2.89 3.18 18.41
C ASN A 60 -1.74 2.30 18.98
N ASP A 61 -1.63 1.07 18.47
CA ASP A 61 -0.64 0.08 18.91
C ASP A 61 0.44 -0.10 17.86
N GLU A 62 1.70 0.03 18.24
CA GLU A 62 2.86 -0.13 17.34
C GLU A 62 2.93 -1.55 16.76
N ALA A 63 2.54 -2.56 17.55
CA ALA A 63 2.47 -3.95 17.10
C ALA A 63 1.43 -4.15 15.98
N VAL A 64 0.30 -3.44 16.06
CA VAL A 64 -0.76 -3.47 15.05
C VAL A 64 -0.28 -2.80 13.77
N GLU A 65 0.40 -1.65 13.87
CA GLU A 65 1.00 -1.00 12.70
C GLU A 65 2.07 -1.88 12.03
N ALA A 66 2.92 -2.53 12.82
CA ALA A 66 3.91 -3.47 12.30
C ALA A 66 3.25 -4.65 11.57
N ALA A 67 2.18 -5.22 12.13
CA ALA A 67 1.42 -6.28 11.48
C ALA A 67 0.75 -5.81 10.17
N ILE A 68 0.18 -4.60 10.15
CA ILE A 68 -0.39 -4.02 8.93
C ILE A 68 0.67 -3.85 7.84
N ASN A 69 1.86 -3.34 8.19
CA ASN A 69 2.97 -3.20 7.25
C ASN A 69 3.47 -4.58 6.76
N ALA A 70 3.43 -5.60 7.62
CA ALA A 70 3.80 -6.98 7.29
C ALA A 70 2.83 -7.65 6.29
N LEU A 71 1.58 -7.19 6.14
CA LEU A 71 0.65 -7.69 5.11
C LEU A 71 1.18 -7.48 3.68
N SER A 72 1.98 -6.43 3.47
CA SER A 72 2.63 -6.16 2.18
C SER A 72 3.74 -7.16 1.87
N ILE A 73 4.26 -7.87 2.88
CA ILE A 73 5.33 -8.87 2.73
C ILE A 73 4.68 -10.25 2.55
N PRO A 74 4.85 -10.92 1.39
CA PRO A 74 4.14 -12.17 1.09
C PRO A 74 4.44 -13.30 2.08
N GLU A 75 5.66 -13.35 2.63
CA GLU A 75 6.08 -14.37 3.60
C GLU A 75 5.46 -14.17 4.99
N GLN A 76 5.20 -12.93 5.39
CA GLN A 76 4.65 -12.58 6.71
C GLN A 76 3.14 -12.34 6.67
N ARG A 77 2.56 -12.21 5.49
CA ARG A 77 1.15 -11.88 5.28
C ARG A 77 0.18 -12.79 6.03
N CYS A 78 0.43 -14.10 6.03
CA CYS A 78 -0.43 -15.06 6.72
C CYS A 78 -0.37 -14.87 8.26
N ALA A 79 0.84 -14.69 8.80
CA ALA A 79 1.04 -14.45 10.23
C ALA A 79 0.45 -13.11 10.67
N ALA A 80 0.67 -12.05 9.88
CA ALA A 80 0.10 -10.73 10.11
C ALA A 80 -1.43 -10.75 10.11
N ALA A 81 -2.02 -11.47 9.16
CA ALA A 81 -3.47 -11.64 9.09
C ALA A 81 -4.04 -12.36 10.31
N GLN A 82 -3.40 -13.46 10.75
CA GLN A 82 -3.79 -14.17 11.96
C GLN A 82 -3.70 -13.27 13.20
N PHE A 83 -2.63 -12.48 13.31
CA PHE A 83 -2.44 -11.53 14.42
C PHE A 83 -3.54 -10.47 14.46
N LEU A 84 -3.90 -9.92 13.31
CA LEU A 84 -4.95 -8.90 13.18
C LEU A 84 -6.37 -9.47 13.24
N GLY A 85 -6.54 -10.80 13.29
CA GLY A 85 -7.86 -11.44 13.21
C GLY A 85 -8.51 -11.30 11.84
N LEU A 86 -7.71 -11.29 10.77
CA LEU A 86 -8.15 -11.15 9.39
C LEU A 86 -8.00 -12.47 8.63
N THR A 87 -8.95 -12.76 7.75
CA THR A 87 -8.88 -13.88 6.81
C THR A 87 -8.59 -13.35 5.41
N LEU A 88 -7.50 -13.79 4.79
CA LEU A 88 -7.19 -13.47 3.40
C LEU A 88 -7.58 -14.62 2.49
N VAL A 89 -8.38 -14.29 1.47
CA VAL A 89 -8.77 -15.21 0.40
C VAL A 89 -8.17 -14.70 -0.90
N PRO A 90 -7.29 -15.46 -1.58
CA PRO A 90 -6.83 -15.10 -2.91
C PRO A 90 -8.01 -15.16 -3.89
N CYS A 91 -8.25 -14.06 -4.61
CA CYS A 91 -9.19 -14.01 -5.71
C CYS A 91 -8.45 -14.47 -6.97
N ALA A 92 -8.80 -15.67 -7.44
CA ALA A 92 -8.25 -16.29 -8.65
C ALA A 92 -8.80 -15.65 -9.92
#